data_AF-A0A6A4GP57-F1
#
_entry.id   AF-A0A6A4GP57-F1
#
_cell.length_a   1.000
_cell.length_b   1.000
_cell.length_c   1.000
_cell.angle_alpha   90.00
_cell.angle_beta   90.00
_cell.angle_gamma   90.00
#
_symmetry.space_group_name_H-M   'P 1'
#
loop_
_entity.id
_entity.type
_entity.pdbx_description
1 polymer ?
#
loop_
_entity_poly.entity_id
_entity_poly.type
_entity_poly.pdbx_seq_one_letter_code
_entity_poly.pdbx_strand_id
1 'polypeptide(L)'
;MRQHISHTMQKRSAAIHTALENYNQAAAKLCPPQKLLTWDDVLNYTYLSEFDFLRDTRSDVRDKLFKLIRAGEEVDKLHVEIKRLVTYMKEEEEYIPAVARKVCATNPALAYQRGRFNVVHCMQLSSIRKLVGFKPSDVHYLHPGVGLRRQTVDELSKDELGSGKSTSISFPRTLCPAAGEAGKTES
;
A
#
# COMPACT_ATOMS: atom_id res chain seq x y z
N MET A 1 18.57 -22.86 -45.35
CA MET A 1 18.10 -21.53 -44.88
C MET A 1 16.65 -21.21 -45.27
N ARG A 2 16.25 -21.26 -46.55
CA ARG A 2 14.86 -20.95 -46.98
C ARG A 2 13.79 -21.80 -46.27
N GLN A 3 14.01 -23.10 -46.15
CA GLN A 3 13.09 -24.02 -45.44
C GLN A 3 12.89 -23.64 -43.97
N HIS A 4 13.95 -23.19 -43.29
CA HIS A 4 13.84 -22.73 -41.90
C HIS A 4 12.97 -21.49 -41.80
N ILE A 5 13.13 -20.52 -42.71
CA ILE A 5 12.30 -19.31 -42.73
C ILE A 5 10.83 -19.69 -42.94
N SER A 6 10.51 -20.47 -43.98
CA SER A 6 9.15 -20.92 -44.26
C SER A 6 8.52 -21.65 -43.07
N HIS A 7 9.27 -22.55 -42.44
CA HIS A 7 8.80 -23.29 -41.27
C HIS A 7 8.58 -22.38 -40.05
N THR A 8 9.46 -21.41 -39.79
CA THR A 8 9.25 -20.45 -38.70
C THR A 8 8.04 -19.55 -38.93
N MET A 9 7.78 -19.15 -40.18
CA MET A 9 6.59 -18.36 -40.54
C MET A 9 5.31 -19.17 -40.33
N GLN A 10 5.27 -20.42 -40.82
CA GLN A 10 4.13 -21.32 -40.62
C GLN A 10 3.85 -21.56 -39.13
N LYS A 11 4.90 -21.83 -38.33
CA LYS A 11 4.77 -22.00 -36.88
C LYS A 11 4.18 -20.76 -36.20
N ARG A 12 4.64 -19.57 -36.57
CA ARG A 12 4.11 -18.31 -36.03
C ARG A 12 2.65 -18.11 -36.44
N SER A 13 2.31 -18.31 -37.71
CA SER A 13 0.93 -18.19 -38.20
C SER A 13 -0.02 -19.13 -37.45
N ALA A 14 0.38 -20.40 -37.28
CA ALA A 14 -0.38 -21.38 -36.51
C ALA A 14 -0.56 -20.95 -35.06
N ALA A 15 0.50 -20.45 -34.41
CA ALA A 15 0.43 -19.95 -33.04
C ALA A 15 -0.53 -18.76 -32.89
N ILE A 16 -0.58 -17.84 -33.86
CA ILE A 16 -1.51 -16.70 -33.83
C ILE A 16 -2.96 -17.19 -33.98
N HIS A 17 -3.24 -18.13 -34.90
CA HIS A 17 -4.57 -18.73 -35.02
C HIS A 17 -5.03 -19.41 -33.72
N THR A 18 -4.15 -20.19 -33.08
CA THR A 18 -4.46 -20.82 -31.80
C THR A 18 -4.71 -19.79 -30.71
N ALA A 19 -3.92 -18.72 -30.64
CA ALA A 19 -4.13 -17.65 -29.68
C ALA A 19 -5.47 -16.92 -29.89
N LEU A 20 -5.85 -16.68 -31.15
CA LEU A 20 -7.13 -16.08 -31.52
C LEU A 20 -8.31 -16.94 -31.08
N GLU A 21 -8.24 -18.24 -31.33
CA GLU A 21 -9.28 -19.20 -30.92
C GLU A 21 -9.41 -19.23 -29.39
N ASN A 22 -8.29 -19.32 -28.66
CA ASN A 22 -8.28 -19.30 -27.21
C ASN A 22 -8.88 -17.99 -26.64
N TYR A 23 -8.55 -16.86 -27.26
CA TYR A 23 -9.14 -15.56 -26.90
C TYR A 23 -10.65 -15.57 -27.09
N ASN A 24 -11.13 -15.98 -28.27
CA ASN A 24 -12.56 -16.01 -28.60
C ASN A 24 -13.35 -16.92 -27.65
N GLN A 25 -12.79 -18.08 -27.30
CA GLN A 25 -13.38 -18.98 -26.31
C GLN A 25 -13.44 -18.37 -24.91
N ALA A 26 -12.43 -17.61 -24.50
CA ALA A 26 -12.44 -16.91 -23.21
C ALA A 26 -13.41 -15.72 -23.22
N ALA A 27 -13.41 -14.93 -24.29
CA ALA A 27 -14.28 -13.77 -24.50
C ALA A 27 -15.78 -14.14 -24.44
N ALA A 28 -16.15 -15.29 -25.01
CA ALA A 28 -17.51 -15.82 -24.97
C ALA A 28 -17.97 -16.24 -23.56
N LYS A 29 -17.03 -16.57 -22.67
CA LYS A 29 -17.31 -17.00 -21.28
C LYS A 29 -17.44 -15.84 -20.29
N LEU A 30 -17.12 -14.61 -20.70
CA LEU A 30 -17.24 -13.42 -19.85
C LEU A 30 -18.71 -12.96 -19.74
N CYS A 31 -19.05 -12.31 -18.62
CA CYS A 31 -20.35 -11.68 -18.41
C CYS A 31 -20.16 -10.16 -18.22
N PRO A 32 -20.56 -9.32 -19.20
CA PRO A 32 -21.20 -9.66 -20.47
C PRO A 32 -20.21 -10.30 -21.49
N PRO A 33 -20.71 -11.09 -22.47
CA PRO A 33 -19.87 -11.65 -23.52
C PRO A 33 -19.13 -10.55 -24.28
N GLN A 34 -17.83 -10.74 -24.50
CA GLN A 34 -17.01 -9.78 -25.25
C GLN A 34 -17.04 -10.05 -26.76
N LYS A 35 -16.71 -9.03 -27.57
CA LYS A 35 -16.67 -9.10 -29.03
C LYS A 35 -15.65 -10.15 -29.48
N LEU A 36 -16.07 -11.09 -30.33
CA LEU A 36 -15.18 -12.05 -30.97
C LEU A 36 -14.33 -11.37 -32.04
N LEU A 37 -13.08 -11.79 -32.15
CA LEU A 37 -12.13 -11.27 -33.12
C LEU A 37 -12.04 -12.22 -34.31
N THR A 38 -12.07 -11.65 -35.51
CA THR A 38 -11.81 -12.35 -36.76
C THR A 38 -10.33 -12.27 -37.13
N TRP A 39 -9.90 -13.10 -38.08
CA TRP A 39 -8.53 -13.02 -38.61
C TRP A 39 -8.24 -11.65 -39.27
N ASP A 40 -9.23 -11.08 -39.96
CA ASP A 40 -9.11 -9.75 -40.56
C ASP A 40 -8.90 -8.67 -39.49
N ASP A 41 -9.58 -8.76 -38.35
CA ASP A 41 -9.35 -7.86 -37.22
C ASP A 41 -7.91 -7.95 -36.73
N VAL A 42 -7.35 -9.16 -36.62
CA VAL A 42 -5.95 -9.37 -36.21
C VAL A 42 -5.00 -8.71 -37.19
N LEU A 43 -5.19 -8.90 -38.51
CA LEU A 43 -4.36 -8.28 -39.54
C LEU A 43 -4.44 -6.74 -39.49
N ASN A 44 -5.64 -6.21 -39.32
CA ASN A 44 -5.87 -4.77 -39.19
C ASN A 44 -5.17 -4.21 -37.94
N TYR A 45 -5.21 -4.91 -36.81
CA TYR A 45 -4.53 -4.48 -35.59
C TYR A 45 -3.00 -4.60 -35.68
N THR A 46 -2.49 -5.61 -36.38
CA THR A 46 -1.05 -5.71 -36.63
C THR A 46 -0.57 -4.55 -37.49
N TYR A 47 -1.31 -4.20 -38.54
CA TYR A 47 -1.02 -3.03 -39.37
C TYR A 47 -1.02 -1.74 -38.54
N LEU A 48 -2.03 -1.53 -37.69
CA LEU A 48 -2.06 -0.37 -36.78
C LEU A 48 -0.88 -0.36 -35.80
N SER A 49 -0.36 -1.52 -35.40
CA SER A 49 0.77 -1.61 -34.48
C SER A 49 2.13 -1.27 -35.12
N GLU A 50 2.21 -1.27 -36.45
CA GLU A 50 3.43 -0.90 -37.21
C GLU A 50 3.63 0.61 -37.30
N PHE A 51 2.61 1.42 -36.96
CA PHE A 51 2.78 2.87 -36.86
C PHE A 51 3.49 3.21 -35.55
N ASP A 52 4.79 3.57 -35.65
CA ASP A 52 5.60 3.97 -34.49
C ASP A 52 4.98 5.13 -33.68
N PHE A 53 4.17 5.99 -34.33
CA PHE A 53 3.39 7.03 -33.65
C PHE A 53 2.42 6.48 -32.57
N LEU A 54 1.82 5.31 -32.83
CA LEU A 54 0.93 4.64 -31.87
C LEU A 54 1.71 3.85 -30.81
N ARG A 55 2.98 3.55 -31.07
CA ARG A 55 3.86 2.84 -30.15
C ARG A 55 4.34 3.74 -29.02
N ASP A 56 4.72 4.98 -29.34
CA ASP A 56 5.16 5.97 -28.35
C ASP A 56 4.01 6.52 -27.50
N THR A 57 2.78 6.55 -28.03
CA THR A 57 1.59 7.01 -27.31
C THR A 57 0.93 5.91 -26.46
N ARG A 58 1.23 4.63 -26.73
CA ARG A 58 0.62 3.48 -26.04
C ARG A 58 0.99 3.36 -24.56
N SER A 59 2.22 3.72 -24.18
CA SER A 59 2.66 3.73 -22.78
C SER A 59 1.83 4.72 -21.97
N ASP A 60 1.72 5.95 -22.46
CA ASP A 60 1.02 7.02 -21.76
C ASP A 60 -0.48 6.73 -21.58
N VAL A 61 -1.16 6.18 -22.59
CA VAL A 61 -2.59 5.81 -22.48
C VAL A 61 -2.81 4.68 -21.47
N ARG A 62 -1.95 3.65 -21.47
CA ARG A 62 -2.04 2.53 -20.52
C ARG A 62 -1.75 3.00 -19.10
N ASP A 63 -0.71 3.80 -18.93
CA ASP A 63 -0.33 4.33 -17.62
C ASP A 63 -1.42 5.22 -17.04
N LYS A 64 -2.07 6.05 -17.86
CA LYS A 64 -3.23 6.85 -17.45
C LYS A 64 -4.42 5.98 -17.03
N LEU A 65 -4.72 4.92 -17.78
CA LEU A 65 -5.81 4.00 -17.43
C LEU A 65 -5.53 3.26 -16.13
N PHE A 66 -4.31 2.75 -15.93
CA PHE A 66 -3.92 2.08 -14.69
C PHE A 66 -3.94 3.05 -13.51
N LYS A 67 -3.45 4.29 -13.68
CA LYS A 67 -3.56 5.33 -12.64
C LYS A 67 -5.01 5.59 -12.26
N LEU A 68 -5.92 5.64 -13.23
CA LEU A 68 -7.35 5.87 -12.98
C LEU A 68 -8.00 4.69 -12.23
N ILE A 69 -7.74 3.45 -12.66
CA ILE A 69 -8.24 2.24 -11.98
C ILE A 69 -7.72 2.19 -10.53
N ARG A 70 -6.42 2.45 -10.35
CA ARG A 70 -5.76 2.39 -9.03
C ARG A 70 -6.14 3.57 -8.12
N ALA A 71 -6.52 4.72 -8.68
CA ALA A 71 -6.96 5.86 -7.90
C ALA A 71 -8.19 5.52 -7.04
N GLY A 72 -9.09 4.66 -7.53
CA GLY A 72 -10.23 4.18 -6.75
C GLY A 72 -9.79 3.40 -5.50
N GLU A 73 -8.93 2.40 -5.67
CA GLU A 73 -8.36 1.64 -4.54
C GLU A 73 -7.58 2.53 -3.56
N GLU A 74 -6.89 3.54 -4.09
CA GLU A 74 -6.07 4.43 -3.28
C GLU A 74 -6.93 5.34 -2.39
N VAL A 75 -8.11 5.77 -2.86
CA VAL A 75 -9.07 6.52 -2.02
C VAL A 75 -9.48 5.70 -0.80
N ASP A 76 -9.80 4.41 -0.97
CA ASP A 76 -10.19 3.53 0.13
C ASP A 76 -9.04 3.32 1.13
N LYS A 77 -7.81 3.14 0.64
CA LYS A 77 -6.62 3.04 1.50
C LYS A 77 -6.36 4.34 2.25
N LEU A 78 -6.48 5.48 1.58
CA LEU A 78 -6.28 6.79 2.20
C LEU A 78 -7.30 7.02 3.32
N HIS A 79 -8.56 6.61 3.17
CA HIS A 79 -9.54 6.69 4.26
C HIS A 79 -9.12 5.91 5.51
N VAL A 80 -8.57 4.70 5.33
CA VAL A 80 -8.04 3.90 6.45
C VAL A 80 -6.84 4.60 7.09
N GLU A 81 -5.90 5.11 6.29
CA GLU A 81 -4.71 5.78 6.82
C GLU A 81 -5.02 7.11 7.50
N ILE A 82 -5.98 7.89 6.97
CA ILE A 82 -6.51 9.09 7.63
C ILE A 82 -7.04 8.74 9.02
N LYS A 83 -7.84 7.67 9.12
CA LYS A 83 -8.39 7.24 10.40
C LYS A 83 -7.30 6.78 11.38
N ARG A 84 -6.28 6.07 10.89
CA ARG A 84 -5.11 5.67 11.69
C ARG A 84 -4.33 6.88 12.19
N LEU A 85 -4.07 7.86 11.32
CA LEU A 85 -3.37 9.09 11.67
C LEU A 85 -4.13 9.89 12.73
N VAL A 86 -5.44 10.10 12.54
CA VAL A 86 -6.29 10.79 13.52
C VAL A 86 -6.27 10.08 14.88
N THR A 87 -6.34 8.74 14.87
CA THR A 87 -6.27 7.94 16.09
C THR A 87 -4.93 8.09 16.78
N TYR A 88 -3.83 7.99 16.03
CA TYR A 88 -2.47 8.18 16.53
C TYR A 88 -2.28 9.55 17.15
N MET A 89 -2.70 10.61 16.45
CA MET A 89 -2.60 11.99 16.95
C MET A 89 -3.34 12.14 18.28
N LYS A 90 -4.53 11.55 18.41
CA LYS A 90 -5.29 11.62 19.65
C LYS A 90 -4.62 10.88 20.81
N GLU A 91 -4.10 9.69 20.56
CA GLU A 91 -3.34 8.94 21.56
C GLU A 91 -2.05 9.68 21.97
N GLU A 92 -1.39 10.35 21.02
CA GLU A 92 -0.19 11.12 21.26
C GLU A 92 -0.48 12.36 22.13
N GLU A 93 -1.57 13.08 21.86
CA GLU A 93 -2.07 14.19 22.69
C GLU A 93 -2.34 13.77 24.14
N GLU A 94 -2.84 12.55 24.37
CA GLU A 94 -3.08 12.02 25.72
C GLU A 94 -1.77 11.55 26.38
N TYR A 95 -0.87 10.97 25.59
CA TYR A 95 0.38 10.37 26.07
C TYR A 95 1.46 11.41 26.42
N ILE A 96 1.66 12.44 25.60
CA ILE A 96 2.74 13.42 25.80
C ILE A 96 2.62 14.14 27.14
N PRO A 97 1.46 14.69 27.56
CA PRO A 97 1.32 15.33 28.86
C PRO A 97 1.49 14.34 30.02
N ALA A 98 1.12 13.07 29.84
CA ALA A 98 1.32 12.03 30.84
C ALA A 98 2.81 11.72 31.05
N VAL A 99 3.60 11.67 29.99
CA VAL A 99 5.06 11.47 30.06
C VAL A 99 5.79 12.73 30.50
N ALA A 100 5.39 13.90 30.00
CA ALA A 100 5.97 15.19 30.39
C ALA A 100 5.86 15.41 31.90
N ARG A 101 4.73 15.06 32.53
CA ARG A 101 4.60 15.09 34.00
C ARG A 101 5.61 14.19 34.72
N LYS A 102 6.04 13.08 34.12
CA LYS A 102 7.05 12.16 34.68
C LYS A 102 8.50 12.62 34.43
N VAL A 103 8.74 13.39 33.35
CA VAL A 103 10.08 13.75 32.85
C VAL A 103 10.39 15.25 33.02
N CYS A 104 9.43 16.06 33.47
CA CYS A 104 9.54 17.53 33.63
C CYS A 104 10.75 17.98 34.46
N ALA A 105 11.25 17.13 35.36
CA ALA A 105 12.45 17.42 36.15
C ALA A 105 13.76 17.34 35.34
N THR A 106 13.78 16.73 34.15
CA THR A 106 15.01 16.35 33.46
C THR A 106 15.21 17.04 32.11
N ASN A 107 14.17 17.23 31.28
CA ASN A 107 14.33 17.94 30.00
C ASN A 107 12.99 18.45 29.38
N PRO A 108 12.67 19.75 29.48
CA PRO A 108 11.41 20.32 28.99
C PRO A 108 11.35 20.58 27.47
N ALA A 109 12.48 20.66 26.76
CA ALA A 109 12.52 21.06 25.35
C ALA A 109 11.93 20.00 24.39
N LEU A 110 12.03 18.71 24.75
CA LEU A 110 11.58 17.59 23.92
C LEU A 110 10.05 17.51 23.77
N ALA A 111 9.30 18.00 24.77
CA ALA A 111 7.82 17.98 24.76
C ALA A 111 7.24 18.99 23.76
N TYR A 112 7.93 20.10 23.51
CA TYR A 112 7.45 21.21 22.67
C TYR A 112 7.50 20.89 21.16
N GLN A 113 8.50 20.13 20.70
CA GLN A 113 8.67 19.83 19.27
C GLN A 113 7.57 18.90 18.71
N ARG A 114 7.03 17.99 19.52
CA ARG A 114 6.00 17.02 19.08
C ARG A 114 4.62 17.67 18.85
N GLY A 115 4.24 18.66 19.67
CA GLY A 115 2.97 19.38 19.52
C GLY A 115 2.83 20.17 18.21
N ARG A 116 3.94 20.65 17.63
CA ARG A 116 3.89 21.41 16.35
C ARG A 116 3.54 20.53 15.16
N PHE A 117 3.91 19.24 15.18
CA PHE A 117 3.64 18.30 14.10
C PHE A 117 2.13 18.03 13.97
N ASN A 118 1.42 17.95 15.10
CA ASN A 118 -0.02 17.70 15.14
C ASN A 118 -0.84 18.87 14.58
N VAL A 119 -0.38 20.12 14.74
CA VAL A 119 -1.06 21.29 14.17
C VAL A 119 -1.09 21.25 12.63
N VAL A 120 0.04 20.88 12.01
CA VAL A 120 0.13 20.78 10.53
C VAL A 120 -0.79 19.69 10.00
N HIS A 121 -0.82 18.53 10.66
CA HIS A 121 -1.72 17.44 10.28
C HIS A 121 -3.20 17.81 10.46
N CYS A 122 -3.56 18.50 11.55
CA CYS A 122 -4.92 19.02 11.74
C CYS A 122 -5.36 19.96 10.60
N MET A 123 -4.46 20.84 10.13
CA MET A 123 -4.74 21.74 9.00
C MET A 123 -4.91 20.97 7.68
N GLN A 124 -4.06 19.97 7.44
CA GLN A 124 -4.17 19.10 6.26
C GLN A 124 -5.47 18.29 6.27
N LEU A 125 -5.82 17.65 7.39
CA LEU A 125 -7.08 16.93 7.57
C LEU A 125 -8.31 17.85 7.37
N SER A 126 -8.24 19.08 7.85
CA SER A 126 -9.29 20.08 7.63
C SER A 126 -9.43 20.48 6.15
N SER A 127 -8.34 20.40 5.39
CA SER A 127 -8.32 20.69 3.96
C SER A 127 -8.88 19.52 3.14
N ILE A 128 -8.67 18.27 3.58
CA ILE A 128 -9.25 17.06 2.96
C ILE A 128 -10.79 17.14 2.95
N ARG A 129 -11.40 17.59 4.05
CA ARG A 129 -12.86 17.80 4.14
C ARG A 129 -13.41 18.78 3.09
N LYS A 130 -12.57 19.67 2.55
CA LYS A 130 -12.96 20.69 1.56
C LYS A 130 -12.74 20.23 0.12
N LEU A 131 -12.19 19.04 -0.10
CA LEU A 131 -11.92 18.54 -1.45
C LEU A 131 -13.22 18.22 -2.20
N VAL A 132 -13.22 18.53 -3.50
CA VAL A 132 -14.31 18.15 -4.39
C VAL A 132 -14.35 16.62 -4.50
N GLY A 133 -15.47 16.02 -4.13
CA GLY A 133 -15.65 14.56 -4.13
C GLY A 133 -15.58 13.91 -2.75
N PHE A 134 -15.19 14.65 -1.69
CA PHE A 134 -15.31 14.16 -0.32
C PHE A 134 -16.78 14.14 0.10
N LYS A 135 -17.31 12.95 0.44
CA LYS A 135 -18.75 12.81 0.75
C LYS A 135 -19.02 13.07 2.23
N PRO A 136 -20.21 13.56 2.59
CA PRO A 136 -20.62 13.68 4.00
C PRO A 136 -20.60 12.34 4.76
N SER A 137 -20.80 11.22 4.06
CA SER A 137 -20.67 9.87 4.63
C SER A 137 -19.27 9.55 5.13
N ASP A 138 -18.23 10.15 4.52
CA ASP A 138 -16.83 9.80 4.74
C ASP A 138 -16.24 10.55 5.94
N VAL A 139 -17.00 11.46 6.55
CA VAL A 139 -16.61 12.23 7.75
C VAL A 139 -16.22 11.31 8.91
N HIS A 140 -16.80 10.11 8.99
CA HIS A 140 -16.48 9.14 10.04
C HIS A 140 -15.02 8.66 10.04
N TYR A 141 -14.30 8.76 8.92
CA TYR A 141 -12.86 8.46 8.86
C TYR A 141 -12.00 9.55 9.53
N LEU A 142 -12.51 10.77 9.68
CA LEU A 142 -11.84 11.88 10.35
C LEU A 142 -12.05 11.86 11.88
N HIS A 143 -12.76 10.87 12.41
CA HIS A 143 -12.94 10.68 13.85
C HIS A 143 -11.99 9.61 14.38
N PRO A 144 -11.37 9.82 15.57
CA PRO A 144 -10.51 8.82 16.19
C PRO A 144 -11.24 7.49 16.38
N GLY A 145 -10.57 6.39 16.01
CA GLY A 145 -11.01 5.04 16.32
C GLY A 145 -10.48 4.57 17.68
N VAL A 146 -10.53 3.26 17.88
CA VAL A 146 -9.84 2.61 19.01
C VAL A 146 -8.40 2.37 18.59
N GLY A 147 -7.46 3.04 19.24
CA GLY A 147 -6.05 2.87 18.94
C GLY A 147 -5.42 1.66 19.65
N LEU A 148 -4.26 1.26 19.14
CA LEU A 148 -3.59 0.01 19.52
C LEU A 148 -3.20 0.00 21.02
N ARG A 149 -2.83 1.16 21.57
CA ARG A 149 -2.47 1.26 22.99
C ARG A 149 -3.66 1.04 23.91
N ARG A 150 -4.87 1.44 23.47
CA ARG A 150 -6.12 1.20 24.20
C ARG A 150 -6.59 -0.24 24.06
N GLN A 151 -6.46 -0.84 22.87
CA GLN A 151 -6.76 -2.26 22.64
C GLN A 151 -5.97 -3.17 23.58
N THR A 152 -4.66 -2.92 23.75
CA THR A 152 -3.83 -3.73 24.66
C THR A 152 -4.20 -3.58 26.13
N VAL A 153 -4.71 -2.42 26.56
CA VAL A 153 -5.13 -2.23 27.96
C VAL A 153 -6.46 -2.94 28.24
N ASP A 154 -7.39 -2.89 27.29
CA ASP A 154 -8.68 -3.60 27.40
C ASP A 154 -8.52 -5.13 27.28
N GLU A 155 -7.61 -5.62 26.44
CA GLU A 155 -7.28 -7.05 26.32
C GLU A 155 -6.61 -7.58 27.60
N LEU A 156 -5.66 -6.83 28.18
CA LEU A 156 -5.06 -7.19 29.48
C LEU A 156 -6.06 -7.10 30.64
N SER A 157 -7.08 -6.24 30.55
CA SER A 157 -8.11 -6.14 31.58
C SER A 157 -9.15 -7.26 31.54
N LYS A 158 -9.22 -8.05 30.45
CA LYS A 158 -10.07 -9.23 30.34
C LYS A 158 -9.42 -10.51 30.90
N ASP A 159 -8.10 -10.53 31.02
CA ASP A 159 -7.34 -11.67 31.53
C ASP A 159 -7.15 -11.63 33.07
N GLU A 160 -7.43 -10.49 33.72
CA GLU A 160 -7.32 -10.30 35.18
C GLU A 160 -8.65 -10.62 35.92
N LEU A 161 -9.25 -11.76 35.57
CA LEU A 161 -10.26 -12.45 36.40
C LEU A 161 -9.95 -13.95 36.39
N GLY A 162 -8.70 -14.30 36.71
CA GLY A 162 -8.24 -15.67 36.72
C GLY A 162 -6.91 -15.86 37.46
N SER A 163 -6.98 -15.91 38.79
CA SER A 163 -6.03 -16.60 39.68
C SER A 163 -4.53 -16.29 39.48
N GLY A 164 -3.99 -15.48 40.38
CA GLY A 164 -2.58 -15.13 40.43
C GLY A 164 -1.60 -16.32 40.33
N LYS A 165 -0.60 -16.15 39.47
CA LYS A 165 0.73 -16.77 39.59
C LYS A 165 1.77 -15.77 39.13
N SER A 166 2.68 -15.43 40.03
CA SER A 166 3.92 -14.73 39.74
C SER A 166 4.73 -15.54 38.73
N THR A 167 4.76 -15.10 37.47
CA THR A 167 5.67 -15.68 36.47
C THR A 167 6.63 -14.58 36.04
N SER A 168 7.88 -14.72 36.47
CA SER A 168 9.01 -13.92 36.00
C SER A 168 9.17 -14.09 34.49
N ILE A 169 8.93 -13.04 33.72
CA ILE A 169 9.20 -13.04 32.28
C ILE A 169 10.65 -12.59 32.08
N SER A 170 11.51 -13.54 31.73
CA SER A 170 12.86 -13.30 31.23
C SER A 170 12.78 -12.76 29.79
N PHE A 171 13.47 -11.65 29.53
CA PHE A 171 13.64 -11.13 28.17
C PHE A 171 14.76 -11.89 27.45
N PRO A 172 14.57 -12.29 26.17
CA PRO A 172 15.66 -12.85 25.38
C PRO A 172 16.67 -11.75 25.04
N ARG A 173 17.92 -11.96 25.48
CA ARG A 173 19.09 -11.12 25.19
C ARG A 173 19.38 -11.24 23.69
N THR A 174 19.03 -10.23 22.90
CA THR A 174 19.50 -10.11 21.52
C THR A 174 21.00 -9.81 21.53
N LEU A 175 21.77 -10.67 20.87
CA LEU A 175 23.19 -10.45 20.61
C LEU A 175 23.39 -9.18 19.78
N CYS A 176 24.13 -8.22 20.31
CA CYS A 176 24.90 -7.28 19.50
C CYS A 176 26.37 -7.74 19.56
N PRO A 177 27.09 -7.85 18.42
CA PRO A 177 28.53 -8.02 18.45
C PRO A 177 29.18 -6.65 18.68
N ALA A 178 29.95 -6.53 19.77
CA ALA A 178 30.78 -5.38 20.04
C ALA A 178 32.06 -5.44 19.20
N ALA A 179 32.43 -4.29 18.64
CA ALA A 179 33.72 -4.04 18.01
C ALA A 179 34.83 -3.79 19.06
N GLY A 180 36.07 -4.00 18.63
CA GLY A 180 37.32 -3.53 19.26
C GLY A 180 38.01 -4.57 20.17
N GLU A 181 39.33 -4.69 20.25
CA GLU A 181 40.51 -4.23 19.52
C GLU A 181 41.72 -4.82 20.30
N ALA A 182 42.91 -4.90 19.65
CA ALA A 182 44.23 -5.20 20.23
C ALA A 182 44.46 -6.64 20.79
N GLY A 183 45.55 -7.36 20.54
CA GLY A 183 46.92 -7.03 20.12
C GLY A 183 47.88 -7.83 21.02
N LYS A 184 49.03 -8.27 20.47
CA LYS A 184 50.18 -9.01 21.10
C LYS A 184 49.99 -10.53 21.23
N THR A 185 50.96 -11.44 21.06
CA THR A 185 52.42 -11.44 20.78
C THR A 185 52.84 -12.92 20.61
N GLU A 186 53.86 -13.16 19.78
CA GLU A 186 54.92 -14.19 19.93
C GLU A 186 54.57 -15.66 20.24
N SER A 187 54.82 -16.56 19.27
CA SER A 187 55.99 -17.46 19.21
C SER A 187 55.94 -18.32 17.96
#